data_AF-A0A1V2LFP3-F1
#
_entry.id   AF-A0A1V2LFP3-F1
#
_cell.length_a   1.000
_cell.length_b   1.000
_cell.length_c   1.000
_cell.angle_alpha   90.00
_cell.angle_beta   90.00
_cell.angle_gamma   90.00
#
_symmetry.space_group_name_H-M   'P 1'
#
loop_
_entity.id
_entity.type
_entity.pdbx_description
1 polymer ?
#
loop_
_entity_poly.entity_id
_entity_poly.type
_entity_poly.pdbx_seq_one_letter_code
_entity_poly.pdbx_strand_id
1 'polypeptide(L)'
;MIISHLIHILSRIRKQLHVYLSRFLEEDYIILYPDTENYDTDEYIFKGGIFAFAAGFDPQVRFKKPLTEIHGPVPEYRTKLRPQMNRFFDKLKPGTWVRRNNWSIQTHNMVFAMSENKGKEDEEITSLDPDTLDFEREVFFRSERQILTKLPKTGAIIFSIRTYLTPMKQLRDEGIGEELIVVLKVCKIPLVNIREDQNGVMPFVLI
;
A
#
# COMPACT_ATOMS: atom_id res chain seq x y z
N MET A 1 0.09 -0.16 -45.05
CA MET A 1 1.36 -0.56 -44.39
C MET A 1 1.54 0.01 -42.97
N ILE A 2 1.14 1.27 -42.70
CA ILE A 2 1.26 1.91 -41.38
C ILE A 2 0.33 1.29 -40.31
N ILE A 3 -0.91 0.93 -40.66
CA ILE A 3 -1.88 0.32 -39.73
C ILE A 3 -1.42 -1.06 -39.23
N SER A 4 -0.83 -1.88 -40.11
CA SER A 4 -0.27 -3.19 -39.74
C SER A 4 0.95 -3.05 -38.82
N HIS A 5 1.82 -2.07 -39.07
CA HIS A 5 2.96 -1.76 -38.21
C HIS A 5 2.52 -1.26 -36.83
N LEU A 6 1.49 -0.40 -36.75
CA LEU A 6 0.93 0.08 -35.48
C LEU A 6 0.26 -1.05 -34.68
N ILE A 7 -0.46 -1.96 -35.35
CA ILE A 7 -1.06 -3.15 -34.72
C ILE A 7 0.03 -4.12 -34.23
N HIS A 8 1.14 -4.30 -34.96
CA HIS A 8 2.28 -5.10 -34.51
C HIS A 8 3.03 -4.46 -33.34
N ILE A 9 3.20 -3.13 -33.36
CA ILE A 9 3.76 -2.38 -32.22
C ILE A 9 2.85 -2.55 -31.01
N LEU A 10 1.53 -2.37 -31.16
CA LEU A 10 0.57 -2.53 -30.07
C LEU A 10 0.43 -3.99 -29.59
N SER A 11 0.56 -4.99 -30.46
CA SER A 11 0.53 -6.41 -30.07
C SER A 11 1.81 -6.84 -29.35
N ARG A 12 2.96 -6.27 -29.73
CA ARG A 12 4.25 -6.47 -29.04
C ARG A 12 4.29 -5.71 -27.71
N ILE A 13 3.74 -4.50 -27.65
CA ILE A 13 3.52 -3.72 -26.42
C ILE A 13 2.62 -4.48 -25.45
N ARG A 14 1.53 -5.10 -25.94
CA ARG A 14 0.64 -5.93 -25.09
C ARG A 14 1.37 -7.06 -24.37
N LYS A 15 2.36 -7.71 -25.01
CA LYS A 15 3.14 -8.79 -24.38
C LYS A 15 4.20 -8.30 -23.38
N GLN A 16 4.48 -7.00 -23.36
CA GLN A 16 5.54 -6.41 -22.52
C GLN A 16 5.05 -5.26 -21.64
N LEU A 17 3.74 -5.04 -21.52
CA LEU A 17 3.19 -3.95 -20.70
C LEU A 17 3.80 -3.96 -19.29
N HIS A 18 3.92 -5.13 -18.68
CA HIS A 18 4.54 -5.27 -17.36
C HIS A 18 6.01 -4.83 -17.34
N VAL A 19 6.78 -5.09 -18.40
CA VAL A 19 8.18 -4.64 -18.54
C VAL A 19 8.27 -3.13 -18.65
N TYR A 20 7.36 -2.51 -19.40
CA TYR A 20 7.35 -1.05 -19.55
C TYR A 20 6.94 -0.37 -18.24
N LEU A 21 5.87 -0.85 -17.62
CA LEU A 21 5.42 -0.33 -16.33
C LEU A 21 6.52 -0.50 -15.26
N SER A 22 7.18 -1.65 -15.18
CA SER A 22 8.21 -1.87 -14.15
C SER A 22 9.54 -1.16 -14.39
N ARG A 23 9.88 -0.81 -15.64
CA ARG A 23 11.15 -0.15 -15.97
C ARG A 23 11.08 1.38 -15.99
N PHE A 24 9.92 1.94 -16.28
CA PHE A 24 9.77 3.37 -16.52
C PHE A 24 8.91 4.09 -15.50
N LEU A 25 8.13 3.34 -14.71
CA LEU A 25 7.28 3.88 -13.67
C LEU A 25 7.73 3.31 -12.35
N GLU A 26 7.52 4.10 -11.30
CA GLU A 26 8.02 3.79 -9.96
C GLU A 26 6.86 3.44 -9.02
N GLU A 27 5.78 2.93 -9.62
CA GLU A 27 4.58 2.47 -8.97
C GLU A 27 4.45 0.95 -9.05
N ASP A 28 3.93 0.36 -7.99
CA ASP A 28 3.31 -0.95 -8.07
C ASP A 28 1.95 -0.82 -8.75
N TYR A 29 1.58 -1.82 -9.54
CA TYR A 29 0.30 -1.86 -10.25
C TYR A 29 -0.44 -3.13 -9.89
N ILE A 30 -1.69 -2.99 -9.45
CA ILE A 30 -2.58 -4.09 -9.13
C ILE A 30 -3.78 -4.00 -10.06
N ILE A 31 -4.09 -5.11 -10.74
CA ILE A 31 -5.24 -5.24 -11.61
C ILE A 31 -6.29 -6.08 -10.90
N LEU A 32 -7.42 -5.45 -10.59
CA LEU A 32 -8.58 -6.13 -10.07
C LEU A 32 -9.64 -6.24 -11.17
N TYR A 33 -10.31 -7.37 -11.26
CA TYR A 33 -11.34 -7.62 -12.26
C TYR A 33 -12.64 -8.03 -11.59
N PRO A 34 -13.82 -7.62 -12.08
CA PRO A 34 -15.09 -8.14 -11.57
C PRO A 34 -15.07 -9.67 -11.51
N ASP A 35 -15.74 -10.27 -10.55
CA ASP A 35 -15.82 -11.73 -10.47
C ASP A 35 -16.40 -12.32 -11.77
N THR A 36 -15.55 -13.03 -12.50
CA THR A 36 -15.91 -13.84 -13.67
C THR A 36 -15.52 -15.30 -13.47
N GLU A 37 -15.02 -15.66 -12.29
CA GLU A 37 -14.56 -17.02 -11.98
C GLU A 37 -15.58 -17.79 -11.13
N ASN A 38 -16.81 -17.29 -11.04
CA ASN A 38 -17.94 -17.91 -10.35
C ASN A 38 -17.61 -18.22 -8.87
N TYR A 39 -16.90 -17.31 -8.20
CA TYR A 39 -16.80 -17.38 -6.73
C TYR A 39 -18.14 -17.05 -6.05
N ASP A 40 -19.16 -16.68 -6.84
CA ASP A 40 -20.47 -16.20 -6.39
C ASP A 40 -20.32 -15.00 -5.46
N THR A 41 -19.38 -14.10 -5.84
CA THR A 41 -19.10 -12.87 -5.11
C THR A 41 -19.45 -11.66 -5.94
N ASP A 42 -20.07 -10.65 -5.32
CA ASP A 42 -20.18 -9.31 -5.89
C ASP A 42 -18.87 -8.51 -5.73
N GLU A 43 -17.72 -9.18 -5.76
CA GLU A 43 -16.41 -8.60 -5.45
C GLU A 43 -15.50 -8.56 -6.67
N TYR A 44 -14.44 -7.76 -6.55
CA TYR A 44 -13.34 -7.81 -7.49
C TYR A 44 -12.33 -8.87 -7.07
N ILE A 45 -11.74 -9.53 -8.06
CA ILE A 45 -10.71 -10.54 -7.92
C ILE A 45 -9.37 -9.96 -8.34
N PHE A 46 -8.31 -10.21 -7.59
CA PHE A 46 -6.96 -9.84 -8.00
C PHE A 46 -6.48 -10.73 -9.17
N LYS A 47 -6.26 -10.13 -10.35
CA LYS A 47 -5.91 -10.85 -11.59
C LYS A 47 -4.47 -10.70 -12.04
N GLY A 48 -3.68 -9.91 -11.33
CA GLY A 48 -2.26 -9.75 -11.62
C GLY A 48 -1.78 -8.34 -11.38
N GLY A 49 -0.47 -8.17 -11.34
CA GLY A 49 0.14 -6.91 -10.99
C GLY A 49 1.65 -6.95 -11.07
N ILE A 50 2.26 -5.81 -10.74
CA ILE A 50 3.70 -5.60 -10.65
C ILE A 50 3.95 -5.09 -9.24
N PHE A 51 4.91 -5.72 -8.57
CA PHE A 51 5.24 -5.48 -7.18
C PHE A 51 6.76 -5.34 -7.08
N ALA A 52 7.24 -4.11 -7.20
CA ALA A 52 8.63 -3.72 -6.99
C ALA A 52 8.83 -3.07 -5.62
N PHE A 53 7.75 -2.60 -4.97
CA PHE A 53 7.80 -1.85 -3.73
C PHE A 53 6.81 -2.36 -2.67
N ALA A 54 6.30 -3.58 -2.79
CA ALA A 54 5.27 -4.11 -1.89
C ALA A 54 5.76 -4.18 -0.43
N ALA A 55 4.84 -3.95 0.51
CA ALA A 55 5.09 -4.06 1.94
C ALA A 55 4.00 -4.87 2.66
N GLY A 56 4.41 -5.83 3.48
CA GLY A 56 3.53 -6.52 4.43
C GLY A 56 2.63 -7.62 3.84
N PHE A 57 2.84 -8.02 2.58
CA PHE A 57 2.16 -9.17 1.99
C PHE A 57 2.95 -9.81 0.84
N ASP A 58 2.68 -11.08 0.60
CA ASP A 58 3.11 -11.81 -0.59
C ASP A 58 2.02 -11.75 -1.68
N PRO A 59 2.26 -11.10 -2.84
CA PRO A 59 1.30 -11.03 -3.93
C PRO A 59 0.90 -12.40 -4.49
N GLN A 60 1.78 -13.40 -4.48
CA GLN A 60 1.48 -14.74 -5.00
C GLN A 60 0.40 -15.42 -4.17
N VAL A 61 0.47 -15.28 -2.84
CA VAL A 61 -0.53 -15.82 -1.90
C VAL A 61 -1.88 -15.12 -2.06
N ARG A 62 -1.91 -13.89 -2.58
CA ARG A 62 -3.13 -13.11 -2.83
C ARG A 62 -3.72 -13.35 -4.21
N PHE A 63 -2.97 -13.94 -5.15
CA PHE A 63 -3.36 -14.08 -6.55
C PHE A 63 -4.67 -14.87 -6.71
N LYS A 64 -5.54 -14.38 -7.61
CA LYS A 64 -6.88 -14.95 -7.91
C LYS A 64 -7.85 -15.01 -6.73
N LYS A 65 -7.59 -14.26 -5.66
CA LYS A 65 -8.50 -14.23 -4.51
C LYS A 65 -9.45 -13.04 -4.57
N PRO A 66 -10.67 -13.17 -4.02
CA PRO A 66 -11.57 -12.05 -3.85
C PRO A 66 -11.04 -11.07 -2.80
N LEU A 67 -11.48 -9.81 -2.88
CA LEU A 67 -11.07 -8.76 -1.94
C LEU A 67 -11.29 -9.16 -0.48
N THR A 68 -12.37 -9.87 -0.16
CA THR A 68 -12.62 -10.38 1.19
C THR A 68 -11.53 -11.32 1.70
N GLU A 69 -11.00 -12.20 0.86
CA GLU A 69 -9.93 -13.10 1.29
C GLU A 69 -8.58 -12.36 1.36
N ILE A 70 -8.33 -11.42 0.44
CA ILE A 70 -7.14 -10.57 0.46
C ILE A 70 -7.09 -9.72 1.74
N HIS A 71 -8.22 -9.15 2.15
CA HIS A 71 -8.30 -8.28 3.33
C HIS A 71 -8.72 -9.03 4.60
N GLY A 72 -8.74 -10.37 4.58
CA GLY A 72 -9.09 -11.19 5.74
C GLY A 72 -8.41 -10.77 7.07
N PRO A 73 -7.10 -10.41 7.07
CA PRO A 73 -6.43 -9.96 8.29
C PRO A 73 -6.85 -8.57 8.80
N VAL A 74 -7.55 -7.77 7.99
CA VAL A 74 -7.96 -6.42 8.39
C VAL A 74 -9.13 -6.55 9.37
N PRO A 75 -9.02 -6.00 10.60
CA PRO A 75 -10.09 -6.06 11.59
C PRO A 75 -11.41 -5.55 11.04
N GLU A 76 -12.50 -6.25 11.36
CA GLU A 76 -13.88 -5.89 10.97
C GLU A 76 -14.11 -5.76 9.45
N TYR A 77 -13.20 -6.27 8.60
CA TYR A 77 -13.35 -6.12 7.15
C TYR A 77 -14.64 -6.76 6.64
N ARG A 78 -14.87 -8.04 6.97
CA ARG A 78 -16.03 -8.80 6.47
C ARG A 78 -17.37 -8.17 6.86
N THR A 79 -17.44 -7.62 8.06
CA THR A 79 -18.69 -7.13 8.67
C THR A 79 -18.97 -5.66 8.36
N LYS A 80 -17.96 -4.79 8.40
CA LYS A 80 -18.14 -3.33 8.22
C LYS A 80 -17.61 -2.81 6.90
N LEU A 81 -16.40 -3.22 6.49
CA LEU A 81 -15.72 -2.59 5.36
C LEU A 81 -16.12 -3.20 4.01
N ARG A 82 -16.36 -4.51 3.94
CA ARG A 82 -16.72 -5.21 2.70
C ARG A 82 -17.92 -4.59 2.00
N PRO A 83 -19.08 -4.35 2.66
CA PRO A 83 -20.22 -3.75 1.97
C PRO A 83 -19.95 -2.34 1.46
N GLN A 84 -19.11 -1.58 2.17
CA GLN A 84 -18.72 -0.23 1.75
C GLN A 84 -17.77 -0.29 0.54
N MET A 85 -16.83 -1.22 0.55
CA MET A 85 -15.87 -1.45 -0.53
C MET A 85 -16.57 -1.87 -1.83
N ASN A 86 -17.51 -2.81 -1.76
CA ASN A 86 -18.27 -3.26 -2.93
C ASN A 86 -19.06 -2.08 -3.53
N ARG A 87 -19.83 -1.35 -2.70
CA ARG A 87 -20.56 -0.16 -3.14
C ARG A 87 -19.66 0.92 -3.74
N PHE A 88 -18.46 1.09 -3.21
CA PHE A 88 -17.48 2.03 -3.77
C PHE A 88 -17.08 1.62 -5.19
N PHE A 89 -16.71 0.36 -5.39
CA PHE A 89 -16.32 -0.13 -6.71
C PHE A 89 -17.47 -0.13 -7.70
N ASP A 90 -18.70 -0.42 -7.28
CA ASP A 90 -19.89 -0.34 -8.14
C ASP A 90 -20.11 1.07 -8.66
N LYS A 91 -20.00 2.07 -7.77
CA LYS A 91 -20.24 3.49 -8.08
C LYS A 91 -19.09 4.16 -8.84
N LEU A 92 -17.87 3.62 -8.78
CA LEU A 92 -16.72 4.20 -9.44
C LEU A 92 -16.93 4.22 -10.96
N LYS A 93 -16.99 5.41 -11.56
CA LYS A 93 -17.19 5.55 -13.01
C LYS A 93 -15.86 5.43 -13.76
N PRO A 94 -15.86 4.86 -14.98
CA PRO A 94 -14.66 4.87 -15.81
C PRO A 94 -14.11 6.28 -16.06
N GLY A 95 -12.79 6.41 -16.02
CA GLY A 95 -12.09 7.69 -16.18
C GLY A 95 -12.08 8.58 -14.93
N THR A 96 -12.77 8.21 -13.85
CA THR A 96 -12.60 8.84 -12.54
C THR A 96 -11.33 8.32 -11.87
N TRP A 97 -10.62 9.23 -11.21
CA TRP A 97 -9.41 8.94 -10.43
C TRP A 97 -9.73 9.17 -8.95
N VAL A 98 -9.64 8.11 -8.15
CA VAL A 98 -9.76 8.21 -6.69
C VAL A 98 -8.38 8.07 -6.10
N ARG A 99 -7.94 9.07 -5.33
CA ARG A 99 -6.68 9.04 -4.61
C ARG A 99 -6.94 8.85 -3.12
N ARG A 100 -6.14 8.00 -2.49
CA ARG A 100 -5.97 7.92 -1.03
C ARG A 100 -4.47 7.87 -0.71
N ASN A 101 -4.14 8.08 0.56
CA ASN A 101 -2.81 7.76 1.04
C ASN A 101 -2.94 6.65 2.09
N ASN A 102 -1.96 5.76 2.11
CA ASN A 102 -1.72 4.82 3.19
C ASN A 102 -0.33 5.14 3.77
N TRP A 103 -0.09 4.83 5.03
CA TRP A 103 1.20 5.09 5.65
C TRP A 103 1.50 4.12 6.78
N SER A 104 2.79 3.94 7.05
CA SER A 104 3.32 3.25 8.22
C SER A 104 4.67 3.86 8.59
N ILE A 105 5.25 3.42 9.71
CA ILE A 105 6.65 3.67 10.03
C ILE A 105 7.35 2.31 9.96
N GLN A 106 8.60 2.26 9.54
CA GLN A 106 9.38 1.02 9.49
C GLN A 106 10.79 1.25 10.00
N THR A 107 11.38 0.24 10.65
CA THR A 107 12.73 0.24 11.24
C THR A 107 13.79 -0.33 10.30
N HIS A 108 13.53 -0.28 9.00
CA HIS A 108 14.51 -0.64 7.98
C HIS A 108 14.35 0.24 6.74
N ASN A 109 15.38 0.27 5.88
CA ASN A 109 15.36 1.01 4.61
C ASN A 109 14.87 0.20 3.39
N MET A 110 14.36 -1.02 3.60
CA MET A 110 13.87 -1.85 2.49
C MET A 110 12.61 -1.25 1.86
N VAL A 111 12.65 -1.04 0.54
CA VAL A 111 11.50 -0.53 -0.23
C VAL A 111 10.54 -1.66 -0.61
N PHE A 112 11.06 -2.86 -0.81
CA PHE A 112 10.33 -4.11 -1.00
C PHE A 112 10.50 -5.00 0.24
N ALA A 113 9.41 -5.24 0.97
CA ALA A 113 9.42 -5.87 2.28
C ALA A 113 8.17 -6.76 2.47
N MET A 114 8.17 -7.98 1.94
CA MET A 114 6.99 -8.85 1.94
C MET A 114 6.61 -9.37 3.34
N SER A 115 7.60 -9.61 4.20
CA SER A 115 7.44 -10.24 5.51
C SER A 115 7.73 -9.31 6.67
N GLU A 116 8.61 -8.34 6.46
CA GLU A 116 9.22 -7.54 7.52
C GLU A 116 8.24 -6.52 8.09
N ASN A 117 7.33 -6.02 7.26
CA ASN A 117 6.24 -5.13 7.65
C ASN A 117 4.93 -5.88 7.95
N LYS A 118 4.97 -7.22 8.03
CA LYS A 118 3.79 -8.04 8.30
C LYS A 118 3.72 -8.38 9.78
N GLY A 119 2.83 -7.72 10.52
CA GLY A 119 2.51 -8.11 11.89
C GLY A 119 1.95 -9.54 11.94
N LYS A 120 2.38 -10.34 12.92
CA LYS A 120 1.83 -11.68 13.18
C LYS A 120 0.77 -11.60 14.28
N GLU A 121 -0.28 -12.43 14.18
CA GLU A 121 -1.41 -12.40 15.12
C GLU A 121 -0.99 -12.62 16.59
N ASP A 122 0.07 -13.41 16.81
CA ASP A 122 0.60 -13.74 18.14
C ASP A 122 1.88 -12.96 18.51
N GLU A 123 2.23 -11.91 17.75
CA GLU A 123 3.45 -11.15 18.01
C GLU A 123 3.21 -10.13 19.13
N GLU A 124 3.92 -10.30 20.24
CA GLU A 124 4.00 -9.26 21.26
C GLU A 124 4.75 -8.05 20.68
N ILE A 125 4.03 -6.94 20.52
CA ILE A 125 4.62 -5.66 20.13
C ILE A 125 5.48 -5.19 21.30
N THR A 126 6.79 -5.36 21.14
CA THR A 126 7.77 -4.87 22.12
C THR A 126 8.16 -3.45 21.78
N SER A 127 8.32 -2.66 22.83
CA SER A 127 8.93 -1.34 22.70
C SER A 127 10.37 -1.48 22.25
N LEU A 128 10.75 -0.71 21.24
CA LEU A 128 12.15 -0.49 20.92
C LEU A 128 12.73 0.63 21.79
N ASP A 129 14.00 0.52 22.13
CA ASP A 129 14.75 1.58 22.79
C ASP A 129 15.16 2.63 21.73
N PRO A 130 14.65 3.86 21.77
CA PRO A 130 14.97 4.87 20.77
C PRO A 130 16.46 5.18 20.67
N ASP A 131 17.22 5.05 21.76
CA ASP A 131 18.65 5.35 21.77
C ASP A 131 19.48 4.32 20.98
N THR A 132 18.88 3.18 20.63
CA THR A 132 19.51 2.13 19.83
C THR A 132 19.20 2.22 18.34
N LEU A 133 18.39 3.21 17.91
CA LEU A 133 17.91 3.34 16.53
C LEU A 133 18.58 4.51 15.78
N ASP A 134 18.98 4.28 14.53
CA ASP A 134 19.41 5.35 13.63
C ASP A 134 18.21 5.95 12.87
N PHE A 135 17.71 7.10 13.34
CA PHE A 135 16.57 7.81 12.72
C PHE A 135 16.86 8.40 11.34
N GLU A 136 18.11 8.42 10.91
CA GLU A 136 18.53 8.86 9.58
C GLU A 136 18.57 7.71 8.59
N ARG A 137 18.91 6.50 9.04
CA ARG A 137 19.25 5.37 8.14
C ARG A 137 18.44 4.11 8.33
N GLU A 138 17.76 3.97 9.46
CA GLU A 138 17.00 2.77 9.82
C GLU A 138 15.52 3.08 10.01
N VAL A 139 15.17 4.27 10.47
CA VAL A 139 13.77 4.63 10.71
C VAL A 139 13.19 5.47 9.59
N PHE A 140 12.17 4.94 8.90
CA PHE A 140 11.51 5.62 7.79
C PHE A 140 10.01 5.74 8.00
N PHE A 141 9.49 6.92 7.70
CA PHE A 141 8.08 7.08 7.37
C PHE A 141 7.84 6.57 5.96
N ARG A 142 7.02 5.52 5.86
CA ARG A 142 6.58 4.96 4.59
C ARG A 142 5.25 5.56 4.22
N SER A 143 5.19 6.29 3.10
CA SER A 143 3.95 6.82 2.55
C SER A 143 3.64 6.18 1.20
N GLU A 144 2.39 5.80 1.02
CA GLU A 144 1.89 5.17 -0.20
C GLU A 144 0.78 6.02 -0.79
N ARG A 145 1.08 6.69 -1.91
CA ARG A 145 0.05 7.36 -2.71
C ARG A 145 -0.64 6.33 -3.57
N GLN A 146 -1.89 6.08 -3.24
CA GLN A 146 -2.73 5.04 -3.81
C GLN A 146 -3.76 5.67 -4.74
N ILE A 147 -3.81 5.22 -5.99
CA ILE A 147 -4.74 5.74 -7.00
C ILE A 147 -5.51 4.58 -7.62
N LEU A 148 -6.84 4.69 -7.64
CA LEU A 148 -7.73 3.73 -8.27
C LEU A 148 -8.46 4.38 -9.44
N THR A 149 -8.52 3.67 -10.56
CA THR A 149 -9.35 4.04 -11.71
C THR A 149 -9.97 2.82 -12.36
N LYS A 150 -11.19 2.99 -12.91
CA LYS A 150 -11.92 1.95 -13.62
C LYS A 150 -11.71 2.08 -15.13
N LEU A 151 -11.38 0.98 -15.79
CA LEU A 151 -11.25 0.93 -17.24
C LEU A 151 -12.62 0.84 -17.94
N PRO A 152 -12.88 1.64 -18.99
CA PRO A 152 -14.21 1.78 -19.59
C PRO A 152 -14.69 0.54 -20.35
N LYS A 153 -13.79 -0.26 -20.91
CA LYS A 153 -14.15 -1.42 -21.73
C LYS A 153 -14.35 -2.70 -20.92
N THR A 154 -13.54 -2.89 -19.90
CA THR A 154 -13.48 -4.15 -19.15
C THR A 154 -14.10 -4.05 -17.76
N GLY A 155 -14.32 -2.84 -17.24
CA GLY A 155 -14.70 -2.63 -15.85
C GLY A 155 -13.58 -2.94 -14.85
N ALA A 156 -12.40 -3.34 -15.30
CA ALA A 156 -11.26 -3.63 -14.43
C ALA A 156 -10.82 -2.39 -13.67
N ILE A 157 -10.35 -2.59 -12.44
CA ILE A 157 -9.72 -1.55 -11.63
C ILE A 157 -8.21 -1.64 -11.81
N ILE A 158 -7.62 -0.51 -12.16
CA ILE A 158 -6.18 -0.30 -12.04
C ILE A 158 -5.94 0.43 -10.73
N PHE A 159 -5.19 -0.23 -9.85
CA PHE A 159 -4.78 0.31 -8.58
C PHE A 159 -3.27 0.50 -8.60
N SER A 160 -2.81 1.76 -8.65
CA SER A 160 -1.39 2.11 -8.64
C SER A 160 -0.96 2.61 -7.26
N ILE A 161 0.22 2.19 -6.81
CA ILE A 161 0.75 2.53 -5.49
C ILE A 161 2.15 3.11 -5.68
N ARG A 162 2.30 4.41 -5.44
CA ARG A 162 3.61 5.08 -5.40
C ARG A 162 4.11 5.10 -3.96
N THR A 163 5.25 4.46 -3.72
CA THR A 163 5.87 4.37 -2.40
C THR A 163 6.94 5.44 -2.21
N TYR A 164 6.93 6.08 -1.05
CA TYR A 164 7.95 7.01 -0.58
C TYR A 164 8.49 6.51 0.76
N LEU A 165 9.81 6.44 0.90
CA LEU A 165 10.48 6.24 2.18
C LEU A 165 11.20 7.53 2.53
N THR A 166 10.83 8.13 3.65
CA THR A 166 11.44 9.37 4.14
C THR A 166 12.03 9.11 5.52
N PRO A 167 13.34 9.35 5.74
CA PRO A 167 13.93 9.21 7.07
C PRO A 167 13.15 10.03 8.11
N MET A 168 12.90 9.46 9.29
CA MET A 168 12.19 10.17 10.36
C MET A 168 12.97 11.41 10.83
N LYS A 169 14.31 11.36 10.79
CA LYS A 169 15.16 12.53 11.01
C LYS A 169 14.84 13.67 10.05
N GLN A 170 14.64 13.38 8.77
CA GLN A 170 14.31 14.39 7.78
C GLN A 170 12.96 15.05 8.09
N LEU A 171 11.92 14.27 8.40
CA LEU A 171 10.60 14.82 8.77
C LEU A 171 10.66 15.73 10.00
N ARG A 172 11.47 15.36 10.99
CA ARG A 172 11.71 16.18 12.18
C ARG A 172 12.43 17.48 11.79
N ASP A 173 13.49 17.40 11.01
CA ASP A 173 14.29 18.55 10.61
C ASP A 173 13.49 19.50 9.69
N GLU A 174 12.45 19.00 8.99
CA GLU A 174 11.45 19.78 8.25
C GLU A 174 10.33 20.38 9.13
N GLY A 175 10.32 20.10 10.45
CA GLY A 175 9.35 20.67 11.39
C GLY A 175 8.02 19.92 11.51
N ILE A 176 7.89 18.72 10.93
CA ILE A 176 6.63 17.94 10.90
C ILE A 176 6.47 17.07 12.17
N GLY A 177 7.50 16.98 13.01
CA GLY A 177 7.54 16.08 14.16
C GLY A 177 6.37 16.23 15.13
N GLU A 178 6.01 17.46 15.50
CA GLU A 178 4.92 17.73 16.46
C GLU A 178 3.55 17.25 15.95
N GLU A 179 3.23 17.53 14.68
CA GLU A 179 1.99 17.10 14.06
C GLU A 179 1.89 15.58 14.00
N LEU A 180 2.98 14.90 13.64
CA LEU A 180 3.03 13.44 13.58
C LEU A 180 2.79 12.83 14.96
N ILE A 181 3.34 13.42 16.02
CA ILE A 181 3.09 12.98 17.40
C ILE A 181 1.61 13.06 17.77
N VAL A 182 0.94 14.15 17.40
CA VAL A 182 -0.50 14.32 17.65
C VAL A 182 -1.30 13.22 16.94
N VAL A 183 -0.99 12.95 15.67
CA VAL A 183 -1.65 11.90 14.89
C VAL A 183 -1.45 10.53 15.54
N LEU A 184 -0.21 10.18 15.92
CA LEU A 184 0.10 8.90 16.55
C LEU A 184 -0.67 8.70 17.86
N LYS A 185 -0.80 9.76 18.68
CA LYS A 185 -1.59 9.72 19.93
C LYS A 185 -3.09 9.49 19.69
N VAL A 186 -3.66 10.13 18.67
CA VAL A 186 -5.09 10.02 18.35
C VAL A 186 -5.44 8.68 17.72
N CYS A 187 -4.57 8.13 16.87
CA CYS A 187 -4.83 6.87 16.19
C CYS A 187 -4.84 5.64 17.13
N LYS A 188 -4.53 5.80 18.43
CA LYS A 188 -4.46 4.72 19.45
C LYS A 188 -3.68 3.49 18.97
N ILE A 189 -2.70 3.72 18.12
CA ILE A 189 -1.75 2.69 17.73
C ILE A 189 -0.93 2.41 18.99
N PRO A 190 -0.69 1.15 19.40
CA PRO A 190 0.04 0.86 20.64
C PRO A 190 1.34 1.66 20.69
N LEU A 191 1.36 2.64 21.60
CA LEU A 191 2.47 3.55 21.84
C LEU A 191 3.41 2.90 22.85
N VAL A 192 4.70 3.04 22.61
CA VAL A 192 5.72 2.81 23.63
C VAL A 192 5.60 3.83 24.76
N ASN A 193 5.84 3.38 25.99
CA ASN A 193 5.80 4.18 27.22
C ASN A 193 6.59 5.49 27.12
N ILE A 194 5.86 6.59 27.28
CA ILE A 194 6.37 7.96 27.31
C ILE A 194 6.88 8.24 28.73
N ARG A 195 8.16 8.55 28.89
CA ARG A 195 8.61 9.37 30.03
C ARG A 195 9.01 10.73 29.47
N GLU A 196 8.29 11.77 29.89
CA GLU A 196 8.69 13.16 29.65
C GLU A 196 10.04 13.38 30.34
N ASP A 197 11.09 13.65 29.57
CA ASP A 197 12.27 14.30 30.09
C ASP A 197 12.21 15.81 29.81
N GLN A 198 12.93 16.58 30.62
CA GLN A 198 12.77 18.03 30.75
C GLN A 198 13.39 18.82 29.58
N ASN A 199 13.80 18.16 28.49
CA ASN A 199 14.58 18.79 27.42
C ASN A 199 13.91 18.76 26.04
N GLY A 200 12.66 18.28 25.92
CA GLY A 200 11.81 18.56 24.75
C GLY A 200 12.27 17.93 23.42
N VAL A 201 13.11 16.89 23.45
CA VAL A 201 13.50 16.14 22.24
C VAL A 201 12.95 14.72 22.37
N MET A 202 11.97 14.37 21.54
CA MET A 202 11.33 13.05 21.58
C MET A 202 11.62 12.23 20.30
N PRO A 203 12.30 11.08 20.41
CA PRO A 203 12.48 10.14 19.31
C PRO A 203 11.30 9.14 19.23
N PHE A 204 10.71 8.92 18.04
CA PHE A 204 9.55 8.03 17.84
C PHE A 204 9.70 7.11 16.63
N VAL A 205 9.42 5.81 16.83
CA VAL A 205 9.29 4.80 15.78
C VAL A 205 8.10 3.88 16.04
N LEU A 206 7.40 3.49 14.97
CA LEU A 206 6.31 2.51 14.97
C LEU A 206 6.57 1.47 13.84
N ILE A 207 5.95 0.30 13.91
CA ILE A 207 5.87 -0.75 12.85
C ILE A 207 4.75 -0.42 11.86
#